data_AF-A0A838DMU8-F1
#
_entry.id   AF-A0A838DMU8-F1
#
_cell.length_a   1.000
_cell.length_b   1.000
_cell.length_c   1.000
_cell.angle_alpha   90.00
_cell.angle_beta   90.00
_cell.angle_gamma   90.00
#
_symmetry.space_group_name_H-M   'P 1'
#
loop_
_entity.id
_entity.type
_entity.pdbx_description
1 polymer ?
#
loop_
_entity_poly.entity_id
_entity_poly.type
_entity_poly.pdbx_seq_one_letter_code
_entity_poly.pdbx_strand_id
1 'polypeptide(L)'
;MYRRRWPAPPVHAALACAPSYPPLYSPTPAQPGEKQARKPMDEPGAIWIPTTQHFPGRSGHDARWVIVHGTAGFSSAEDVAHYFQQAEASTHYIIGQDGRIIQCVRESQAAWGNGPVTRGHDPWWSPALNPNYVTISIEHLKPHRDNSDHLTEAQKHASFTLIRHICERHNIPKRKADAQGGITGHFSMDPINRSYCPGPYPWDELFASLQNGGTAMIDLNTPAVAAYFENAGNGTWRCKHNGLILHGGILAFYRAAGGTGLNGLTLLGLPLTNELSPRPGVAIQRFERGVLAYDPQHTLDNPPGSGEVYLLHIDSGSGQDPRLTTTAAQLATEQQQLIALHNQVTSLQTQVAELQAVNADFHRQVTNLQIQLASLQRSSSQTSQASQTDSQPKT
;
A
#
# COMPACT_ATOMS: atom_id res chain seq x y z
N MET A 1 37.12 -17.39 -50.05
CA MET A 1 35.88 -16.61 -50.35
C MET A 1 34.85 -16.99 -49.28
N TYR A 2 34.31 -16.19 -48.38
CA TYR A 2 34.29 -14.76 -48.03
C TYR A 2 34.37 -14.71 -46.49
N ARG A 3 35.38 -14.05 -45.89
CA ARG A 3 35.41 -13.76 -44.44
C ARG A 3 34.85 -12.34 -44.25
N ARG A 4 33.68 -12.17 -43.63
CA ARG A 4 33.22 -10.85 -43.18
C ARG A 4 33.93 -10.52 -41.86
N ARG A 5 34.87 -9.58 -41.91
CA ARG A 5 35.49 -8.92 -40.75
C ARG A 5 34.45 -8.00 -40.11
N TRP A 6 34.29 -8.11 -38.80
CA TRP A 6 33.63 -7.09 -37.97
C TRP A 6 34.63 -5.95 -37.69
N PRO A 7 34.22 -4.67 -37.72
CA PRO A 7 35.10 -3.58 -37.34
C PRO A 7 35.26 -3.52 -35.81
N ALA A 8 36.49 -3.30 -35.34
CA ALA A 8 36.79 -3.08 -33.94
C ALA A 8 36.41 -1.65 -33.51
N PRO A 9 35.92 -1.42 -32.27
CA PRO A 9 35.70 -0.08 -31.76
C PRO A 9 37.02 0.56 -31.26
N PRO A 10 37.18 1.89 -31.33
CA PRO A 10 38.36 2.58 -30.84
C PRO A 10 38.33 2.71 -29.31
N VAL A 11 39.53 2.72 -28.72
CA VAL A 11 39.77 2.93 -27.27
C VAL A 11 40.12 4.38 -26.96
N HIS A 12 39.62 4.85 -25.82
CA HIS A 12 39.91 6.08 -25.06
C HIS A 12 39.39 7.44 -25.55
N ALA A 13 38.43 8.02 -24.82
CA ALA A 13 38.65 9.18 -23.93
C ALA A 13 37.33 9.61 -23.26
N ALA A 14 37.38 9.86 -21.95
CA ALA A 14 36.33 10.56 -21.21
C ALA A 14 36.41 12.07 -21.50
N LEU A 15 35.27 12.75 -21.67
CA LEU A 15 34.91 14.03 -21.02
C LEU A 15 33.59 14.60 -21.58
N ALA A 16 32.92 15.38 -20.73
CA ALA A 16 31.59 15.96 -20.84
C ALA A 16 31.34 16.85 -22.08
N CYS A 17 30.08 16.86 -22.54
CA CYS A 17 29.30 18.08 -22.85
C CYS A 17 27.87 17.70 -23.27
N ALA A 18 26.88 18.34 -22.64
CA ALA A 18 25.49 18.32 -23.10
C ALA A 18 25.35 19.19 -24.36
N PRO A 19 24.54 18.79 -25.36
CA PRO A 19 24.04 19.72 -26.35
C PRO A 19 22.53 19.98 -26.18
N SER A 20 22.22 21.26 -26.33
CA SER A 20 20.94 21.96 -26.42
C SER A 20 19.96 21.41 -27.47
N TYR A 21 18.67 21.44 -27.13
CA TYR A 21 17.52 21.16 -28.01
C TYR A 21 17.27 22.24 -29.09
N PRO A 22 16.71 21.84 -30.24
CA PRO A 22 15.69 22.62 -30.96
C PRO A 22 14.38 21.82 -31.21
N PRO A 23 13.27 22.47 -31.61
CA PRO A 23 11.92 22.07 -31.20
C PRO A 23 11.10 21.24 -32.21
N LEU A 24 10.12 20.52 -31.65
CA LEU A 24 8.81 20.10 -32.16
C LEU A 24 8.72 19.43 -33.55
N TYR A 25 8.40 18.13 -33.54
CA TYR A 25 7.75 17.46 -34.67
C TYR A 25 6.44 16.80 -34.19
N SER A 26 5.33 17.15 -34.84
CA SER A 26 3.99 16.65 -34.55
C SER A 26 3.86 15.15 -34.84
N PRO A 27 3.12 14.37 -34.02
CA PRO A 27 2.91 12.96 -34.28
C PRO A 27 1.89 12.77 -35.41
N THR A 28 2.26 12.00 -36.43
CA THR A 28 1.31 11.42 -37.40
C THR A 28 0.57 10.26 -36.72
N PRO A 29 -0.76 10.06 -36.89
CA PRO A 29 -1.51 9.09 -36.11
C PRO A 29 -1.15 7.65 -36.53
N ALA A 30 -0.83 6.81 -35.55
CA ALA A 30 -0.69 5.38 -35.73
C ALA A 30 -2.05 4.77 -36.18
N GLN A 31 -2.01 3.95 -37.22
CA GLN A 31 -3.16 3.17 -37.70
C GLN A 31 -3.58 2.11 -36.66
N PRO A 32 -4.88 1.85 -36.46
CA PRO A 32 -5.38 0.93 -35.44
C PRO A 32 -5.36 -0.53 -35.91
N GLY A 33 -4.58 -1.39 -35.24
CA GLY A 33 -4.50 -2.82 -35.52
C GLY A 33 -4.55 -3.68 -34.25
N GLU A 34 -5.64 -4.44 -34.13
CA GLU A 34 -5.86 -5.67 -33.34
C GLU A 34 -5.75 -5.66 -31.80
N LYS A 35 -6.93 -5.79 -31.17
CA LYS A 35 -7.12 -6.23 -29.78
C LYS A 35 -6.69 -7.70 -29.63
N GLN A 36 -5.40 -7.97 -29.48
CA GLN A 36 -4.96 -9.21 -28.85
C GLN A 36 -5.40 -9.20 -27.39
N ALA A 37 -6.14 -10.21 -26.95
CA ALA A 37 -6.38 -10.46 -25.54
C ALA A 37 -5.04 -10.39 -24.80
N ARG A 38 -4.87 -9.37 -23.93
CA ARG A 38 -3.60 -9.10 -23.26
C ARG A 38 -3.19 -10.34 -22.48
N LYS A 39 -2.19 -11.09 -22.96
CA LYS A 39 -1.59 -12.16 -22.17
C LYS A 39 -1.20 -11.57 -20.80
N PRO A 40 -1.49 -12.26 -19.68
CA PRO A 40 -1.06 -11.79 -18.36
C PRO A 40 0.45 -11.57 -18.37
N MET A 41 0.94 -10.54 -17.67
CA MET A 41 2.38 -10.27 -17.51
C MET A 41 3.07 -11.53 -16.98
N ASP A 42 4.35 -11.70 -17.31
CA ASP A 42 5.04 -12.91 -16.89
C ASP A 42 5.19 -12.88 -15.37
N GLU A 43 5.59 -11.74 -14.80
CA GLU A 43 5.59 -11.50 -13.36
C GLU A 43 4.24 -10.92 -12.88
N PRO A 44 3.54 -11.58 -11.93
CA PRO A 44 2.31 -11.06 -11.36
C PRO A 44 2.51 -9.70 -10.67
N GLY A 45 1.62 -8.75 -10.95
CA GLY A 45 1.67 -7.41 -10.34
C GLY A 45 2.70 -6.45 -10.95
N ALA A 46 3.51 -6.89 -11.92
CA ALA A 46 4.41 -6.00 -12.64
C ALA A 46 3.66 -5.00 -13.52
N ILE A 47 4.19 -3.77 -13.59
CA ILE A 47 3.70 -2.71 -14.48
C ILE A 47 4.25 -2.98 -15.89
N TRP A 48 3.38 -2.99 -16.90
CA TRP A 48 3.79 -3.24 -18.28
C TRP A 48 4.14 -1.94 -19.01
N ILE A 49 5.42 -1.72 -19.29
CA ILE A 49 5.92 -0.61 -20.14
C ILE A 49 6.83 -1.22 -21.22
N PRO A 50 6.27 -1.63 -22.37
CA PRO A 50 6.99 -2.42 -23.36
C PRO A 50 8.03 -1.61 -24.14
N THR A 51 9.06 -2.30 -24.62
CA THR A 51 9.97 -1.82 -25.67
C THR A 51 10.05 -2.84 -26.82
N THR A 52 10.35 -2.37 -28.04
CA THR A 52 10.63 -3.23 -29.21
C THR A 52 12.09 -3.68 -29.27
N GLN A 53 12.93 -3.23 -28.34
CA GLN A 53 14.37 -3.44 -28.35
C GLN A 53 14.74 -4.83 -27.78
N HIS A 54 14.30 -5.88 -28.46
CA HIS A 54 14.58 -7.26 -28.11
C HIS A 54 14.68 -8.12 -29.37
N PHE A 55 15.33 -9.28 -29.27
CA PHE A 55 15.27 -10.28 -30.33
C PHE A 55 13.95 -11.07 -30.26
N PRO A 56 13.39 -11.48 -31.40
CA PRO A 56 12.24 -12.37 -31.42
C PRO A 56 12.64 -13.76 -30.92
N GLY A 57 12.01 -14.22 -29.84
CA GLY A 57 12.33 -15.49 -29.20
C GLY A 57 13.73 -15.51 -28.59
N ARG A 58 14.25 -16.73 -28.41
CA ARG A 58 15.56 -17.02 -27.83
C ARG A 58 16.47 -17.82 -28.74
N SER A 59 16.22 -17.78 -30.05
CA SER A 59 16.97 -18.55 -31.06
C SER A 59 17.07 -20.06 -30.75
N GLY A 60 16.02 -20.65 -30.17
CA GLY A 60 15.97 -22.07 -29.81
C GLY A 60 16.66 -22.42 -28.48
N HIS A 61 17.04 -21.44 -27.67
CA HIS A 61 17.63 -21.63 -26.34
C HIS A 61 16.64 -21.34 -25.22
N ASP A 62 16.87 -21.96 -24.07
CA ASP A 62 16.18 -21.65 -22.82
C ASP A 62 16.96 -20.62 -21.99
N ALA A 63 16.26 -19.89 -21.13
CA ALA A 63 16.92 -19.06 -20.12
C ALA A 63 17.62 -19.95 -19.09
N ARG A 64 18.91 -19.70 -18.87
CA ARG A 64 19.76 -20.48 -17.97
C ARG A 64 20.38 -19.64 -16.86
N TRP A 65 20.45 -18.33 -17.07
CA TRP A 65 21.04 -17.40 -16.10
C TRP A 65 20.15 -16.20 -15.85
N VAL A 66 20.19 -15.68 -14.62
CA VAL A 66 19.66 -14.36 -14.28
C VAL A 66 20.82 -13.40 -14.15
N ILE A 67 20.75 -12.27 -14.85
CA ILE A 67 21.78 -11.23 -14.83
C ILE A 67 21.24 -10.01 -14.10
N VAL A 68 21.92 -9.65 -13.02
CA VAL A 68 21.60 -8.49 -12.20
C VAL A 68 22.40 -7.28 -12.70
N HIS A 69 21.69 -6.20 -13.00
CA HIS A 69 22.23 -4.92 -13.45
C HIS A 69 21.85 -3.80 -12.47
N GLY A 70 22.55 -2.66 -12.59
CA GLY A 70 22.21 -1.41 -11.93
C GLY A 70 22.18 -0.28 -12.96
N THR A 71 21.16 0.58 -12.90
CA THR A 71 20.84 1.52 -13.99
C THR A 71 21.85 2.66 -14.12
N ALA A 72 22.54 2.99 -13.02
CA ALA A 72 23.60 3.99 -12.92
C ALA A 72 23.29 5.34 -13.58
N GLY A 73 22.36 6.12 -13.01
CA GLY A 73 22.11 7.50 -13.46
C GLY A 73 20.67 7.90 -13.75
N PHE A 74 19.68 7.15 -13.26
CA PHE A 74 18.26 7.40 -13.50
C PHE A 74 17.49 7.75 -12.22
N SER A 75 16.45 8.57 -12.35
CA SER A 75 15.62 9.07 -11.25
C SER A 75 14.42 8.16 -10.92
N SER A 76 13.91 7.39 -11.87
CA SER A 76 12.78 6.48 -11.67
C SER A 76 12.90 5.24 -12.56
N ALA A 77 12.18 4.17 -12.21
CA ALA A 77 12.13 2.95 -13.01
C ALA A 77 11.42 3.21 -14.35
N GLU A 78 10.41 4.07 -14.36
CA GLU A 78 9.66 4.50 -15.53
C GLU A 78 10.55 5.25 -16.52
N ASP A 79 11.45 6.13 -16.03
CA ASP A 79 12.41 6.84 -16.88
C ASP A 79 13.34 5.86 -17.61
N VAL A 80 13.77 4.79 -16.94
CA VAL A 80 14.59 3.72 -17.54
C VAL A 80 13.79 2.97 -18.61
N ALA A 81 12.52 2.63 -18.32
CA ALA A 81 11.65 1.95 -19.26
C ALA A 81 11.40 2.80 -20.52
N HIS A 82 11.18 4.10 -20.36
CA HIS A 82 11.05 5.03 -21.48
C HIS A 82 12.34 5.23 -22.26
N TYR A 83 13.49 5.26 -21.57
CA TYR A 83 14.80 5.25 -22.22
C TYR A 83 14.99 4.01 -23.11
N PHE A 84 14.61 2.82 -22.63
CA PHE A 84 14.67 1.59 -23.42
C PHE A 84 13.76 1.59 -24.66
N GLN A 85 12.77 2.49 -24.78
CA GLN A 85 11.97 2.60 -26.00
C GLN A 85 12.73 3.31 -27.14
N GLN A 86 13.83 3.99 -26.83
CA GLN A 86 14.59 4.82 -27.78
C GLN A 86 16.06 4.41 -27.88
N ALA A 87 16.59 3.72 -26.88
CA ALA A 87 17.97 3.23 -26.85
C ALA A 87 18.12 1.86 -27.53
N GLU A 88 19.31 1.54 -28.04
CA GLU A 88 19.63 0.17 -28.49
C GLU A 88 19.99 -0.74 -27.29
N ALA A 89 19.13 -0.74 -26.27
CA ALA A 89 19.31 -1.49 -25.03
C ALA A 89 17.96 -1.78 -24.38
N SER A 90 17.87 -2.89 -23.64
CA SER A 90 16.72 -3.21 -22.80
C SER A 90 17.05 -4.29 -21.77
N THR A 91 16.24 -4.40 -20.73
CA THR A 91 16.18 -5.58 -19.85
C THR A 91 14.75 -6.11 -19.77
N HIS A 92 14.57 -7.28 -19.16
CA HIS A 92 13.22 -7.85 -19.01
C HIS A 92 12.45 -7.09 -17.94
N TYR A 93 13.15 -6.75 -16.85
CA TYR A 93 12.56 -6.08 -15.69
C TYR A 93 13.42 -4.91 -15.21
N ILE A 94 12.76 -3.94 -14.59
CA ILE A 94 13.37 -2.84 -13.83
C ILE A 94 12.71 -2.81 -12.46
N ILE A 95 13.50 -2.65 -11.40
CA ILE A 95 13.02 -2.52 -10.03
C ILE A 95 13.33 -1.12 -9.50
N GLY A 96 12.28 -0.37 -9.19
CA GLY A 96 12.38 0.95 -8.55
C GLY A 96 12.90 0.88 -7.11
N GLN A 97 13.38 2.00 -6.58
CA GLN A 97 13.80 2.10 -5.17
C GLN A 97 12.65 1.89 -4.18
N ASP A 98 11.41 1.98 -4.64
CA ASP A 98 10.18 1.69 -3.89
C ASP A 98 9.73 0.23 -3.99
N GLY A 99 10.47 -0.63 -4.72
CA GLY A 99 10.15 -2.04 -4.94
C GLY A 99 9.12 -2.29 -6.05
N ARG A 100 8.64 -1.26 -6.77
CA ARG A 100 7.79 -1.49 -7.95
C ARG A 100 8.60 -2.18 -9.04
N ILE A 101 7.98 -3.15 -9.70
CA ILE A 101 8.56 -3.91 -10.80
C ILE A 101 7.90 -3.45 -12.10
N ILE A 102 8.72 -3.02 -13.05
CA ILE A 102 8.31 -2.76 -14.42
C ILE A 102 8.81 -3.90 -15.29
N GLN A 103 7.94 -4.48 -16.11
CA GLN A 103 8.31 -5.45 -17.13
C GLN A 103 8.32 -4.78 -18.51
N CYS A 104 9.47 -4.82 -19.18
CA CYS A 104 9.70 -4.18 -20.48
C CYS A 104 9.74 -5.16 -21.65
N VAL A 105 10.21 -6.38 -21.40
CA VAL A 105 10.34 -7.44 -22.42
C VAL A 105 9.75 -8.73 -21.84
N ARG A 106 9.06 -9.50 -22.68
CA ARG A 106 8.56 -10.84 -22.31
C ARG A 106 9.72 -11.79 -22.10
N GLU A 107 9.65 -12.68 -21.10
CA GLU A 107 10.71 -13.65 -20.81
C GLU A 107 10.93 -14.66 -21.95
N SER A 108 9.92 -14.85 -22.79
CA SER A 108 10.00 -15.65 -24.02
C SER A 108 10.83 -14.99 -25.13
N GLN A 109 11.20 -13.71 -24.97
CA GLN A 109 12.01 -12.92 -25.91
C GLN A 109 13.39 -12.70 -25.28
N ALA A 110 14.36 -12.25 -26.08
CA ALA A 110 15.70 -11.95 -25.58
C ALA A 110 15.96 -10.44 -25.57
N ALA A 111 15.87 -9.82 -24.38
CA ALA A 111 16.21 -8.41 -24.16
C ALA A 111 17.67 -8.10 -24.52
N TRP A 112 17.97 -6.86 -24.91
CA TRP A 112 19.30 -6.41 -25.33
C TRP A 112 20.14 -5.90 -24.14
N GLY A 113 20.23 -6.69 -23.07
CA GLY A 113 20.76 -6.21 -21.78
C GLY A 113 22.26 -6.44 -21.57
N ASN A 114 22.85 -7.39 -22.28
CA ASN A 114 24.17 -7.91 -21.91
C ASN A 114 25.34 -7.41 -22.76
N GLY A 115 25.11 -7.08 -24.03
CA GLY A 115 26.21 -6.83 -24.98
C GLY A 115 27.06 -8.09 -25.23
N PRO A 116 28.33 -7.92 -25.67
CA PRO A 116 29.22 -9.02 -26.00
C PRO A 116 29.87 -9.66 -24.76
N VAL A 117 30.28 -10.92 -24.90
CA VAL A 117 31.16 -11.61 -23.95
C VAL A 117 32.62 -11.17 -24.21
N THR A 118 33.31 -10.63 -23.20
CA THR A 118 34.64 -9.99 -23.38
C THR A 118 35.78 -10.74 -22.66
N ARG A 119 37.03 -10.42 -23.02
CA ARG A 119 38.21 -11.11 -22.46
C ARG A 119 38.17 -11.12 -20.94
N GLY A 120 38.40 -12.31 -20.36
CA GLY A 120 38.43 -12.51 -18.91
C GLY A 120 37.08 -12.92 -18.32
N HIS A 121 36.02 -13.02 -19.14
CA HIS A 121 34.72 -13.54 -18.73
C HIS A 121 34.83 -14.90 -18.03
N ASP A 122 33.86 -15.21 -17.19
CA ASP A 122 33.76 -16.52 -16.56
C ASP A 122 33.70 -17.66 -17.60
N PRO A 123 34.34 -18.81 -17.34
CA PRO A 123 34.69 -19.79 -18.38
C PRO A 123 33.48 -20.50 -19.03
N TRP A 124 32.28 -20.36 -18.47
CA TRP A 124 31.06 -20.94 -19.03
C TRP A 124 30.36 -20.05 -20.06
N TRP A 125 30.77 -18.79 -20.21
CA TRP A 125 30.29 -17.97 -21.32
C TRP A 125 30.98 -18.40 -22.61
N SER A 126 30.18 -18.53 -23.68
CA SER A 126 30.71 -18.80 -25.02
C SER A 126 30.71 -17.51 -25.83
N PRO A 127 31.87 -17.02 -26.31
CA PRO A 127 31.92 -15.86 -27.22
C PRO A 127 31.20 -16.09 -28.55
N ALA A 128 30.91 -17.35 -28.91
CA ALA A 128 30.18 -17.70 -30.13
C ALA A 128 28.65 -17.63 -29.97
N LEU A 129 28.13 -17.51 -28.73
CA LEU A 129 26.71 -17.43 -28.43
C LEU A 129 26.36 -16.02 -27.94
N ASN A 130 25.31 -15.42 -28.50
CA ASN A 130 24.78 -14.17 -27.96
C ASN A 130 24.19 -14.42 -26.56
N PRO A 131 24.74 -13.82 -25.48
CA PRO A 131 24.33 -14.14 -24.12
C PRO A 131 22.86 -13.79 -23.84
N ASN A 132 22.30 -12.81 -24.56
CA ASN A 132 20.89 -12.44 -24.43
C ASN A 132 19.93 -13.62 -24.67
N TYR A 133 20.31 -14.58 -25.52
CA TYR A 133 19.49 -15.78 -25.81
C TYR A 133 19.41 -16.78 -24.66
N VAL A 134 20.22 -16.61 -23.60
CA VAL A 134 20.27 -17.56 -22.46
C VAL A 134 20.10 -16.88 -21.11
N THR A 135 19.76 -15.58 -21.07
CA THR A 135 19.68 -14.81 -19.83
C THR A 135 18.35 -14.08 -19.65
N ILE A 136 17.88 -13.96 -18.40
CA ILE A 136 16.89 -12.95 -18.00
C ILE A 136 17.61 -11.83 -17.24
N SER A 137 17.63 -10.63 -17.83
CA SER A 137 18.26 -9.42 -17.25
C SER A 137 17.28 -8.60 -16.41
N ILE A 138 17.72 -8.13 -15.25
CA ILE A 138 16.98 -7.27 -14.31
C ILE A 138 17.80 -6.02 -14.00
N GLU A 139 17.24 -4.84 -14.25
CA GLU A 139 17.80 -3.56 -13.81
C GLU A 139 17.34 -3.19 -12.40
N HIS A 140 18.26 -2.70 -11.57
CA HIS A 140 17.95 -2.10 -10.28
C HIS A 140 18.19 -0.60 -10.37
N LEU A 141 17.15 0.20 -10.14
CA LEU A 141 17.25 1.65 -10.14
C LEU A 141 18.33 2.12 -9.16
N LYS A 142 19.36 2.76 -9.70
CA LYS A 142 20.49 3.37 -8.99
C LYS A 142 20.73 4.78 -9.53
N PRO A 143 20.44 5.83 -8.74
CA PRO A 143 20.58 7.23 -9.17
C PRO A 143 22.00 7.68 -9.51
N HIS A 144 23.04 7.14 -8.86
CA HIS A 144 24.42 7.56 -9.09
C HIS A 144 25.06 6.85 -10.28
N ARG A 145 25.72 7.63 -11.14
CA ARG A 145 26.34 7.15 -12.39
C ARG A 145 27.52 6.20 -12.21
N ASP A 146 28.11 6.17 -11.03
CA ASP A 146 29.18 5.25 -10.68
C ASP A 146 28.67 3.90 -10.15
N ASN A 147 27.34 3.71 -10.10
CA ASN A 147 26.67 2.50 -9.64
C ASN A 147 26.89 2.17 -8.15
N SER A 148 27.34 3.14 -7.35
CA SER A 148 27.74 2.97 -5.95
C SER A 148 26.56 2.82 -4.97
N ASP A 149 25.33 3.08 -5.41
CA ASP A 149 24.14 2.99 -4.56
C ASP A 149 23.95 1.59 -3.96
N HIS A 150 23.56 1.53 -2.69
CA HIS A 150 23.00 0.32 -2.09
C HIS A 150 21.50 0.22 -2.41
N LEU A 151 20.99 -1.01 -2.55
CA LEU A 151 19.55 -1.21 -2.73
C LEU A 151 18.79 -0.87 -1.46
N THR A 152 17.60 -0.27 -1.60
CA THR A 152 16.66 -0.09 -0.48
C THR A 152 16.09 -1.44 -0.05
N GLU A 153 15.52 -1.53 1.15
CA GLU A 153 14.85 -2.77 1.61
C GLU A 153 13.69 -3.21 0.69
N ALA A 154 12.90 -2.25 0.19
CA ALA A 154 11.81 -2.53 -0.74
C ALA A 154 12.33 -3.10 -2.07
N GLN A 155 13.42 -2.53 -2.58
CA GLN A 155 14.07 -2.97 -3.81
C GLN A 155 14.75 -4.33 -3.64
N LYS A 156 15.40 -4.60 -2.50
CA LYS A 156 15.97 -5.92 -2.17
C LYS A 156 14.90 -7.00 -2.16
N HIS A 157 13.78 -6.74 -1.47
CA HIS A 157 12.69 -7.70 -1.42
C HIS A 157 12.12 -8.00 -2.81
N ALA A 158 11.76 -6.96 -3.56
CA ALA A 158 11.24 -7.13 -4.92
C ALA A 158 12.24 -7.90 -5.80
N SER A 159 13.53 -7.61 -5.67
CA SER A 159 14.60 -8.33 -6.36
C SER A 159 14.63 -9.82 -6.01
N PHE A 160 14.64 -10.16 -4.73
CA PHE A 160 14.78 -11.56 -4.30
C PHE A 160 13.55 -12.38 -4.69
N THR A 161 12.35 -11.80 -4.55
CA THR A 161 11.08 -12.43 -4.95
C THR A 161 11.04 -12.64 -6.46
N LEU A 162 11.36 -11.61 -7.25
CA LEU A 162 11.39 -11.70 -8.71
C LEU A 162 12.41 -12.74 -9.19
N ILE A 163 13.63 -12.73 -8.65
CA ILE A 163 14.67 -13.70 -9.00
C ILE A 163 14.20 -15.13 -8.69
N ARG A 164 13.53 -15.35 -7.55
CA ARG A 164 12.95 -16.67 -7.23
C ARG A 164 11.92 -17.09 -8.28
N HIS A 165 10.95 -16.22 -8.58
CA HIS A 165 9.90 -16.52 -9.57
C HIS A 165 10.48 -16.81 -10.95
N ILE A 166 11.49 -16.05 -11.40
CA ILE A 166 12.20 -16.32 -12.65
C ILE A 166 12.87 -17.70 -12.60
N CYS A 167 13.56 -18.01 -11.50
CA CYS A 167 14.23 -19.29 -11.35
C CYS A 167 13.26 -20.47 -11.33
N GLU A 168 12.08 -20.33 -10.74
CA GLU A 168 11.04 -21.35 -10.74
C GLU A 168 10.42 -21.53 -12.13
N ARG A 169 10.07 -20.43 -12.80
CA ARG A 169 9.45 -20.48 -14.15
C ARG A 169 10.38 -21.07 -15.21
N HIS A 170 11.69 -20.79 -15.11
CA HIS A 170 12.69 -21.23 -16.10
C HIS A 170 13.56 -22.39 -15.63
N ASN A 171 13.30 -22.98 -14.47
CA ASN A 171 14.14 -24.02 -13.85
C ASN A 171 15.62 -23.62 -13.72
N ILE A 172 15.90 -22.34 -13.44
CA ILE A 172 17.27 -21.84 -13.24
C ILE A 172 17.73 -22.21 -11.81
N PRO A 173 18.96 -22.74 -11.62
CA PRO A 173 19.49 -23.03 -10.30
C PRO A 173 19.51 -21.79 -9.38
N LYS A 174 18.90 -21.89 -8.20
CA LYS A 174 18.80 -20.80 -7.21
C LYS A 174 20.10 -20.63 -6.40
N ARG A 175 21.22 -20.45 -7.10
CA ARG A 175 22.58 -20.35 -6.54
C ARG A 175 23.46 -19.46 -7.41
N LYS A 176 24.68 -19.18 -6.96
CA LYS A 176 25.71 -18.51 -7.76
C LYS A 176 25.85 -19.23 -9.12
N ALA A 177 25.96 -18.43 -10.17
CA ALA A 177 26.07 -18.95 -11.54
C ALA A 177 27.30 -19.82 -11.71
N ASP A 178 27.14 -20.86 -12.52
CA ASP A 178 28.22 -21.66 -13.10
C ASP A 178 27.82 -22.15 -14.50
N ALA A 179 28.55 -23.13 -15.02
CA ALA A 179 28.30 -23.74 -16.31
C ALA A 179 26.92 -24.40 -16.48
N GLN A 180 26.20 -24.68 -15.39
CA GLN A 180 24.86 -25.29 -15.42
C GLN A 180 23.73 -24.26 -15.31
N GLY A 181 24.04 -23.00 -15.02
CA GLY A 181 23.06 -21.95 -14.83
C GLY A 181 23.25 -21.23 -13.49
N GLY A 182 22.37 -20.28 -13.22
CA GLY A 182 22.26 -19.61 -11.92
C GLY A 182 22.26 -18.09 -12.03
N ILE A 183 22.65 -17.43 -10.94
CA ILE A 183 22.46 -15.98 -10.79
C ILE A 183 23.83 -15.30 -10.66
N THR A 184 24.03 -14.23 -11.43
CA THR A 184 25.28 -13.45 -11.42
C THR A 184 25.06 -12.01 -11.85
N GLY A 185 26.11 -11.18 -11.78
CA GLY A 185 26.11 -9.81 -12.26
C GLY A 185 26.63 -9.69 -13.70
N HIS A 186 26.44 -8.53 -14.29
CA HIS A 186 26.93 -8.21 -15.64
C HIS A 186 28.47 -8.35 -15.75
N PHE A 187 29.20 -8.11 -14.65
CA PHE A 187 30.66 -8.30 -14.56
C PHE A 187 31.13 -9.71 -14.99
N SER A 188 30.29 -10.74 -14.85
CA SER A 188 30.67 -12.13 -15.14
C SER A 188 30.98 -12.35 -16.62
N MET A 189 30.31 -11.64 -17.52
CA MET A 189 30.50 -11.76 -18.97
C MET A 189 31.33 -10.62 -19.57
N ASP A 190 31.36 -9.46 -18.92
CA ASP A 190 32.16 -8.32 -19.34
C ASP A 190 32.96 -7.71 -18.17
N PRO A 191 33.96 -8.43 -17.65
CA PRO A 191 34.69 -8.03 -16.44
C PRO A 191 35.62 -6.84 -16.64
N ILE A 192 35.75 -6.33 -17.87
CA ILE A 192 36.56 -5.14 -18.17
C ILE A 192 35.67 -3.90 -18.20
N ASN A 193 34.62 -3.88 -19.02
CA ASN A 193 33.80 -2.66 -19.21
C ASN A 193 32.58 -2.60 -18.28
N ARG A 194 32.24 -3.71 -17.63
CA ARG A 194 31.11 -3.84 -16.69
C ARG A 194 31.55 -4.46 -15.36
N SER A 195 32.83 -4.32 -15.03
CA SER A 195 33.47 -4.86 -13.80
C SER A 195 32.72 -4.54 -12.51
N TYR A 196 32.09 -3.35 -12.45
CA TYR A 196 31.35 -2.87 -11.29
C TYR A 196 29.83 -2.89 -11.48
N CYS A 197 29.28 -3.64 -12.44
CA CYS A 197 27.84 -3.81 -12.59
C CYS A 197 27.38 -5.14 -11.97
N PRO A 198 26.48 -5.15 -10.98
CA PRO A 198 25.50 -4.11 -10.60
C PRO A 198 25.92 -3.14 -9.47
N GLY A 199 27.19 -3.09 -9.09
CA GLY A 199 27.68 -2.31 -7.96
C GLY A 199 27.43 -3.06 -6.65
N PRO A 200 27.26 -2.38 -5.50
CA PRO A 200 26.90 -3.05 -4.27
C PRO A 200 25.55 -3.75 -4.45
N TYR A 201 25.57 -5.07 -4.29
CA TYR A 201 24.38 -5.92 -4.33
C TYR A 201 24.49 -6.98 -3.23
N PRO A 202 23.44 -7.22 -2.45
CA PRO A 202 23.47 -8.09 -1.27
C PRO A 202 23.39 -9.58 -1.66
N TRP A 203 24.43 -10.09 -2.32
CA TRP A 203 24.46 -11.46 -2.86
C TRP A 203 24.21 -12.54 -1.81
N ASP A 204 24.82 -12.41 -0.62
CA ASP A 204 24.67 -13.41 0.44
C ASP A 204 23.24 -13.40 1.01
N GLU A 205 22.60 -12.23 1.15
CA GLU A 205 21.18 -12.11 1.53
C GLU A 205 20.27 -12.74 0.47
N LEU A 206 20.55 -12.50 -0.82
CA LEU A 206 19.81 -13.13 -1.91
C LEU A 206 19.89 -14.67 -1.81
N PHE A 207 21.09 -15.23 -1.73
CA PHE A 207 21.22 -16.70 -1.73
C PHE A 207 20.69 -17.33 -0.45
N ALA A 208 20.80 -16.67 0.70
CA ALA A 208 20.14 -17.10 1.92
C ALA A 208 18.60 -17.10 1.75
N SER A 209 18.03 -16.03 1.17
CA SER A 209 16.59 -15.96 0.88
C SER A 209 16.12 -17.09 -0.05
N LEU A 210 16.90 -17.39 -1.09
CA LEU A 210 16.59 -18.41 -2.07
C LEU A 210 16.69 -19.85 -1.53
N GLN A 211 17.66 -20.14 -0.65
CA GLN A 211 17.77 -21.44 0.02
C GLN A 211 16.61 -21.71 0.98
N ASN A 212 16.05 -20.64 1.56
CA ASN A 212 14.91 -20.69 2.45
C ASN A 212 13.55 -20.63 1.72
N GLY A 213 13.52 -20.80 0.39
CA GLY A 213 12.28 -20.87 -0.40
C GLY A 213 11.65 -19.51 -0.76
N GLY A 214 12.37 -18.39 -0.59
CA GLY A 214 11.98 -17.02 -0.99
C GLY A 214 10.60 -16.53 -0.53
N THR A 215 10.11 -17.10 0.55
CA THR A 215 9.28 -16.47 1.58
C THR A 215 9.94 -16.92 2.88
N ALA A 216 11.01 -16.26 3.31
CA ALA A 216 11.64 -16.62 4.57
C ALA A 216 10.60 -16.40 5.66
N MET A 217 9.94 -17.48 6.08
CA MET A 217 9.00 -17.43 7.18
C MET A 217 9.77 -16.88 8.36
N ILE A 218 9.32 -15.76 8.92
CA ILE A 218 9.93 -15.29 10.15
C ILE A 218 9.76 -16.39 11.21
N ASP A 219 10.77 -16.52 12.04
CA ASP A 219 10.79 -17.43 13.16
C ASP A 219 11.27 -16.75 14.44
N LEU A 220 11.25 -17.48 15.55
CA LEU A 220 11.71 -16.96 16.84
C LEU A 220 13.24 -16.82 16.92
N ASN A 221 13.99 -17.31 15.93
CA ASN A 221 15.44 -17.11 15.83
C ASN A 221 15.78 -15.83 15.06
N THR A 222 14.81 -15.24 14.36
CA THR A 222 14.96 -13.96 13.66
C THR A 222 15.15 -12.86 14.72
N PRO A 223 16.30 -12.15 14.78
CA PRO A 223 16.65 -11.30 15.93
C PRO A 223 15.59 -10.25 16.29
N ALA A 224 15.02 -9.58 15.28
CA ALA A 224 13.99 -8.58 15.50
C ALA A 224 12.65 -9.19 15.94
N VAL A 225 12.33 -10.42 15.55
CA VAL A 225 11.11 -11.13 15.97
C VAL A 225 11.27 -11.65 17.40
N ALA A 226 12.45 -12.17 17.75
CA ALA A 226 12.80 -12.62 19.09
C ALA A 226 12.68 -11.51 20.15
N ALA A 227 12.80 -10.25 19.76
CA ALA A 227 12.58 -9.11 20.64
C ALA A 227 11.11 -8.99 21.10
N TYR A 228 10.16 -9.38 20.25
CA TYR A 228 8.72 -9.24 20.50
C TYR A 228 8.02 -10.55 20.83
N PHE A 229 8.57 -11.69 20.42
CA PHE A 229 7.91 -12.99 20.56
C PHE A 229 8.78 -14.03 21.26
N GLU A 230 8.13 -14.96 21.94
CA GLU A 230 8.73 -16.16 22.51
C GLU A 230 7.88 -17.40 22.24
N ASN A 231 8.50 -18.57 22.37
CA ASN A 231 7.81 -19.84 22.23
C ASN A 231 6.91 -20.07 23.44
N ALA A 232 5.62 -20.31 23.21
CA ALA A 232 4.65 -20.63 24.26
C ALA A 232 4.19 -22.11 24.25
N GLY A 233 4.90 -22.97 23.51
CA GLY A 233 4.61 -24.39 23.39
C GLY A 233 3.61 -24.69 22.26
N ASN A 234 3.54 -25.95 21.83
CA ASN A 234 2.59 -26.43 20.82
C ASN A 234 2.56 -25.62 19.51
N GLY A 235 3.71 -25.10 19.07
CA GLY A 235 3.80 -24.29 17.86
C GLY A 235 3.16 -22.90 17.97
N THR A 236 2.99 -22.37 19.19
CA THR A 236 2.40 -21.05 19.44
C THR A 236 3.45 -20.01 19.80
N TRP A 237 3.21 -18.76 19.43
CA TRP A 237 4.05 -17.61 19.76
C TRP A 237 3.32 -16.71 20.73
N ARG A 238 4.02 -16.27 21.78
CA ARG A 238 3.51 -15.29 22.74
C ARG A 238 4.19 -13.96 22.52
N CYS A 239 3.41 -12.91 22.38
CA CYS A 239 3.92 -11.55 22.35
C CYS A 239 4.41 -11.16 23.75
N LYS A 240 5.69 -10.78 23.88
CA LYS A 240 6.32 -10.37 25.14
C LYS A 240 5.75 -9.07 25.70
N HIS A 241 5.17 -8.22 24.85
CA HIS A 241 4.64 -6.92 25.26
C HIS A 241 3.28 -7.03 25.98
N ASN A 242 2.40 -7.91 25.51
CA ASN A 242 1.02 -7.97 25.99
C ASN A 242 0.51 -9.39 26.30
N GLY A 243 1.36 -10.41 26.16
CA GLY A 243 1.05 -11.80 26.50
C GLY A 243 0.11 -12.51 25.51
N LEU A 244 -0.29 -11.86 24.42
CA LEU A 244 -1.22 -12.42 23.45
C LEU A 244 -0.58 -13.50 22.58
N ILE A 245 -1.37 -14.48 22.17
CA ILE A 245 -0.91 -15.67 21.47
C ILE A 245 -1.24 -15.60 19.98
N LEU A 246 -0.28 -15.95 19.13
CA LEU A 246 -0.51 -16.37 17.75
C LEU A 246 -0.35 -17.88 17.63
N HIS A 247 -1.23 -18.53 16.88
CA HIS A 247 -1.13 -19.96 16.59
C HIS A 247 -1.81 -20.32 15.26
N GLY A 248 -1.72 -21.61 14.89
CA GLY A 248 -2.46 -22.17 13.76
C GLY A 248 -2.23 -21.48 12.41
N GLY A 249 -3.29 -21.38 11.62
CA GLY A 249 -3.26 -20.75 10.30
C GLY A 249 -2.89 -19.27 10.35
N ILE A 250 -3.35 -18.54 11.37
CA ILE A 250 -3.04 -17.12 11.53
C ILE A 250 -1.54 -16.92 11.80
N LEU A 251 -0.92 -17.74 12.64
CA LEU A 251 0.54 -17.70 12.82
C LEU A 251 1.28 -18.08 11.53
N ALA A 252 0.83 -19.10 10.81
CA ALA A 252 1.44 -19.48 9.54
C ALA A 252 1.41 -18.32 8.53
N PHE A 253 0.26 -17.65 8.41
CA PHE A 253 0.12 -16.45 7.58
C PHE A 253 1.01 -15.32 8.09
N TYR A 254 0.99 -15.00 9.39
CA TYR A 254 1.83 -13.95 9.99
C TYR A 254 3.31 -14.19 9.73
N ARG A 255 3.73 -15.46 9.74
CA ARG A 255 5.12 -15.83 9.47
C ARG A 255 5.50 -15.66 8.02
N ALA A 256 4.59 -15.84 7.07
CA ALA A 256 4.89 -15.90 5.63
C ALA A 256 4.45 -14.66 4.84
N ALA A 257 3.44 -13.92 5.30
CA ALA A 257 2.80 -12.85 4.56
C ALA A 257 3.38 -11.48 4.90
N GLY A 258 3.65 -10.68 3.88
CA GLY A 258 4.26 -9.34 4.01
C GLY A 258 5.23 -9.04 2.88
N GLY A 259 5.81 -10.07 2.26
CA GLY A 259 6.77 -9.94 1.18
C GLY A 259 8.08 -9.33 1.69
N THR A 260 8.07 -8.05 2.04
CA THR A 260 9.23 -7.28 2.53
C THR A 260 9.42 -7.41 4.05
N GLY A 261 10.68 -7.46 4.52
CA GLY A 261 11.03 -7.23 5.92
C GLY A 261 10.71 -8.40 6.86
N LEU A 262 10.08 -8.13 8.01
CA LEU A 262 9.76 -9.12 9.04
C LEU A 262 8.35 -9.70 8.87
N ASN A 263 7.87 -9.84 7.62
CA ASN A 263 6.55 -10.39 7.27
C ASN A 263 5.41 -9.80 8.10
N GLY A 264 4.63 -10.61 8.82
CA GLY A 264 3.50 -10.18 9.63
C GLY A 264 3.89 -9.14 10.68
N LEU A 265 5.13 -9.15 11.19
CA LEU A 265 5.58 -8.10 12.10
C LEU A 265 5.67 -6.74 11.41
N THR A 266 6.18 -6.69 10.19
CA THR A 266 6.18 -5.45 9.39
C THR A 266 4.82 -5.14 8.77
N LEU A 267 4.00 -6.13 8.39
CA LEU A 267 2.72 -5.96 7.69
C LEU A 267 1.53 -5.67 8.62
N LEU A 268 1.47 -6.33 9.78
CA LEU A 268 0.34 -6.30 10.71
C LEU A 268 0.70 -5.69 12.06
N GLY A 269 1.93 -5.87 12.51
CA GLY A 269 2.39 -5.40 13.82
C GLY A 269 2.09 -6.40 14.92
N LEU A 270 2.04 -5.93 16.16
CA LEU A 270 1.77 -6.80 17.30
C LEU A 270 0.28 -7.17 17.38
N PRO A 271 -0.06 -8.35 17.92
CA PRO A 271 -1.46 -8.70 18.18
C PRO A 271 -2.08 -7.72 19.18
N LEU A 272 -3.36 -7.40 18.99
CA LEU A 272 -4.19 -6.63 19.91
C LEU A 272 -5.23 -7.50 20.62
N THR A 273 -5.50 -8.69 20.09
CA THR A 273 -6.37 -9.70 20.70
C THR A 273 -5.75 -11.10 20.60
N ASN A 274 -6.26 -12.06 21.38
CA ASN A 274 -6.18 -13.47 21.00
C ASN A 274 -7.14 -13.74 19.83
N GLU A 275 -7.14 -14.97 19.30
CA GLU A 275 -8.17 -15.39 18.35
C GLU A 275 -9.57 -15.26 18.99
N LEU A 276 -10.47 -14.61 18.25
CA LEU A 276 -11.89 -14.49 18.57
C LEU A 276 -12.67 -15.33 17.56
N SER A 277 -13.62 -16.14 18.02
CA SER A 277 -14.47 -16.92 17.12
C SER A 277 -15.83 -16.25 16.94
N PRO A 278 -16.06 -15.49 15.85
CA PRO A 278 -17.36 -14.90 15.59
C PRO A 278 -18.42 -15.97 15.24
N ARG A 279 -17.99 -17.12 14.70
CA ARG A 279 -18.84 -18.26 14.28
C ARG A 279 -18.06 -19.57 14.41
N PRO A 280 -18.74 -20.73 14.49
CA PRO A 280 -18.06 -22.03 14.53
C PRO A 280 -17.14 -22.24 13.32
N GLY A 281 -15.92 -22.69 13.55
CA GLY A 281 -14.93 -22.97 12.50
C GLY A 281 -14.19 -21.75 11.95
N VAL A 282 -14.54 -20.54 12.37
CA VAL A 282 -13.91 -19.28 11.96
C VAL A 282 -13.21 -18.64 13.16
N ALA A 283 -12.03 -18.09 12.93
CA ALA A 283 -11.29 -17.29 13.89
C ALA A 283 -10.87 -15.96 13.28
N ILE A 284 -10.90 -14.88 14.06
CA ILE A 284 -10.34 -13.58 13.70
C ILE A 284 -9.34 -13.15 14.74
N GLN A 285 -8.28 -12.47 14.32
CA GLN A 285 -7.32 -11.87 15.23
C GLN A 285 -6.97 -10.46 14.78
N ARG A 286 -7.02 -9.52 15.73
CA ARG A 286 -6.71 -8.11 15.47
C ARG A 286 -5.24 -7.83 15.75
N PHE A 287 -4.66 -6.99 14.91
CA PHE A 287 -3.28 -6.50 14.99
C PHE A 287 -3.29 -4.98 14.90
N GLU A 288 -2.16 -4.35 15.22
CA GLU A 288 -1.98 -2.89 15.17
C GLU A 288 -2.39 -2.26 13.83
N ARG A 289 -2.25 -3.00 12.72
CA ARG A 289 -2.44 -2.50 11.35
C ARG A 289 -3.34 -3.37 10.47
N GLY A 290 -4.13 -4.28 11.06
CA GLY A 290 -5.06 -5.10 10.30
C GLY A 290 -5.79 -6.15 11.13
N VAL A 291 -6.74 -6.85 10.49
CA VAL A 291 -7.45 -7.98 11.09
C VAL A 291 -7.31 -9.17 10.15
N LEU A 292 -6.79 -10.28 10.65
CA LEU A 292 -6.77 -11.54 9.91
C LEU A 292 -7.99 -12.38 10.27
N ALA A 293 -8.53 -13.08 9.28
CA ALA A 293 -9.49 -14.15 9.46
C ALA A 293 -8.88 -15.48 9.02
N TYR A 294 -9.05 -16.52 9.83
CA TYR A 294 -9.01 -17.91 9.40
C TYR A 294 -10.45 -18.35 9.14
N ASP A 295 -10.76 -18.60 7.87
CA ASP A 295 -12.09 -18.93 7.37
C ASP A 295 -11.97 -19.83 6.13
N PRO A 296 -11.68 -21.13 6.32
CA PRO A 296 -11.40 -22.05 5.22
C PRO A 296 -12.61 -22.30 4.30
N GLN A 297 -13.83 -21.98 4.75
CA GLN A 297 -15.05 -22.10 3.94
C GLN A 297 -15.54 -20.76 3.38
N HIS A 298 -14.81 -19.66 3.59
CA HIS A 298 -15.16 -18.31 3.10
C HIS A 298 -16.60 -17.90 3.48
N THR A 299 -16.99 -18.20 4.73
CA THR A 299 -18.32 -17.90 5.28
C THR A 299 -18.44 -16.51 5.91
N LEU A 300 -17.31 -15.89 6.25
CA LEU A 300 -17.17 -14.57 6.81
C LEU A 300 -16.89 -13.53 5.71
N ASP A 301 -16.03 -13.86 4.75
CA ASP A 301 -15.68 -13.04 3.59
C ASP A 301 -15.10 -13.92 2.47
N ASN A 302 -14.96 -13.41 1.24
CA ASN A 302 -14.39 -14.15 0.12
C ASN A 302 -13.53 -13.25 -0.79
N PRO A 303 -12.35 -12.81 -0.31
CA PRO A 303 -11.45 -12.01 -1.13
C PRO A 303 -10.94 -12.82 -2.33
N PRO A 304 -10.97 -12.27 -3.56
CA PRO A 304 -10.54 -12.99 -4.76
C PRO A 304 -9.10 -13.52 -4.64
N GLY A 305 -8.93 -14.83 -4.89
CA GLY A 305 -7.62 -15.49 -4.86
C GLY A 305 -7.04 -15.73 -3.46
N SER A 306 -7.83 -15.50 -2.40
CA SER A 306 -7.41 -15.78 -1.03
C SER A 306 -7.39 -17.28 -0.69
N GLY A 307 -6.50 -17.66 0.22
CA GLY A 307 -6.49 -18.99 0.84
C GLY A 307 -7.42 -19.05 2.05
N GLU A 308 -7.13 -19.97 2.99
CA GLU A 308 -7.90 -20.12 4.23
C GLU A 308 -7.70 -18.97 5.22
N VAL A 309 -6.63 -18.18 5.06
CA VAL A 309 -6.33 -17.01 5.90
C VAL A 309 -6.15 -15.77 5.03
N TYR A 310 -6.78 -14.67 5.41
CA TYR A 310 -6.74 -13.41 4.67
C TYR A 310 -7.04 -12.20 5.56
N LEU A 311 -6.77 -11.01 5.02
CA LEU A 311 -7.12 -9.73 5.63
C LEU A 311 -8.61 -9.43 5.44
N LEU A 312 -9.28 -9.02 6.51
CA LEU A 312 -10.66 -8.54 6.46
C LEU A 312 -10.74 -7.07 6.03
N HIS A 313 -11.88 -6.70 5.47
CA HIS A 313 -12.27 -5.30 5.28
C HIS A 313 -12.21 -4.51 6.60
N ILE A 314 -11.51 -3.38 6.60
CA ILE A 314 -11.36 -2.50 7.78
C ILE A 314 -12.54 -1.55 7.98
N ASP A 315 -13.37 -1.40 6.95
CA ASP A 315 -14.49 -0.47 6.88
C ASP A 315 -15.85 -1.13 7.13
N SER A 316 -15.89 -2.47 7.23
CA SER A 316 -17.14 -3.21 7.43
C SER A 316 -16.95 -4.53 8.19
N GLY A 317 -18.06 -5.12 8.62
CA GLY A 317 -18.09 -6.47 9.21
C GLY A 317 -17.18 -6.66 10.42
N SER A 318 -16.62 -7.87 10.55
CA SER A 318 -15.77 -8.25 11.68
C SER A 318 -14.38 -7.60 11.69
N GLY A 319 -13.94 -7.01 10.56
CA GLY A 319 -12.67 -6.30 10.48
C GLY A 319 -12.74 -4.84 10.96
N GLN A 320 -13.93 -4.24 10.97
CA GLN A 320 -14.14 -2.87 11.45
C GLN A 320 -13.68 -2.67 12.90
N ASP A 321 -13.11 -1.49 13.20
CA ASP A 321 -12.75 -1.12 14.57
C ASP A 321 -14.01 -1.05 15.47
N PRO A 322 -14.10 -1.84 16.56
CA PRO A 322 -15.27 -1.86 17.43
C PRO A 322 -15.53 -0.54 18.14
N ARG A 323 -14.51 0.34 18.24
CA ARG A 323 -14.69 1.70 18.77
C ARG A 323 -15.62 2.51 17.88
N LEU A 324 -15.61 2.29 16.56
CA LEU A 324 -16.53 2.98 15.64
C LEU A 324 -17.98 2.59 15.92
N THR A 325 -18.25 1.30 16.15
CA THR A 325 -19.60 0.81 16.50
C THR A 325 -20.06 1.38 17.85
N THR A 326 -19.15 1.42 18.83
CA THR A 326 -19.43 1.96 20.16
C THR A 326 -19.73 3.47 20.10
N THR A 327 -18.88 4.23 19.40
CA THR A 327 -19.08 5.67 19.18
C THR A 327 -20.37 5.96 18.44
N ALA A 328 -20.73 5.16 17.43
CA ALA A 328 -22.00 5.32 16.72
C ALA A 328 -23.21 5.10 17.63
N ALA A 329 -23.17 4.09 18.52
CA ALA A 329 -24.23 3.84 19.49
C ALA A 329 -24.34 4.96 20.54
N GLN A 330 -23.21 5.49 21.01
CA GLN A 330 -23.17 6.65 21.90
C GLN A 330 -23.76 7.89 21.24
N LEU A 331 -23.37 8.17 19.98
CA LEU A 331 -23.90 9.30 19.21
C LEU A 331 -25.42 9.20 19.03
N ALA A 332 -25.94 8.00 18.76
CA ALA A 332 -27.39 7.78 18.65
C ALA A 332 -28.12 8.04 19.99
N THR A 333 -27.52 7.63 21.11
CA THR A 333 -28.07 7.88 22.45
C THR A 333 -28.08 9.37 22.78
N GLU A 334 -26.98 10.08 22.49
CA GLU A 334 -26.85 11.51 22.72
C GLU A 334 -27.82 12.32 21.84
N GLN A 335 -28.04 11.90 20.59
CA GLN A 335 -29.08 12.48 19.72
C GLN A 335 -30.48 12.33 20.31
N GLN A 336 -30.83 11.17 20.88
CA GLN A 336 -32.12 10.97 21.54
C GLN A 336 -32.28 11.86 22.78
N GLN A 337 -31.22 12.02 23.57
CA GLN A 337 -31.22 12.91 24.74
C GLN A 337 -31.41 14.38 24.33
N LEU A 338 -30.76 14.83 23.26
CA LEU A 338 -30.93 16.19 22.73
C LEU A 338 -32.37 16.45 22.25
N ILE A 339 -33.00 15.48 21.59
CA ILE A 339 -34.41 15.58 21.17
C ILE A 339 -35.32 15.67 22.38
N ALA A 340 -35.11 14.84 23.40
CA ALA A 340 -35.91 14.85 24.62
C ALA A 340 -35.78 16.19 25.37
N LEU A 341 -34.57 16.71 25.49
CA LEU A 341 -34.31 18.00 26.12
C LEU A 341 -34.94 19.15 25.33
N HIS A 342 -34.86 19.12 24.00
CA HIS A 342 -35.51 20.10 23.14
C HIS A 342 -37.02 20.16 23.39
N ASN A 343 -37.68 18.99 23.42
CA ASN A 343 -39.12 18.90 23.70
C ASN A 343 -39.47 19.45 25.10
N GLN A 344 -38.64 19.21 26.11
CA GLN A 344 -38.84 19.75 27.45
C GLN A 344 -38.74 21.28 27.46
N VAL A 345 -37.73 21.85 26.77
CA VAL A 345 -37.58 23.30 26.63
C VAL A 345 -38.80 23.91 25.93
N THR A 346 -39.28 23.29 24.84
CA THR A 346 -40.50 23.75 24.15
C THR A 346 -41.71 23.73 25.08
N SER A 347 -41.91 22.66 25.84
CA SER A 347 -43.01 22.58 26.81
C SER A 347 -42.92 23.67 27.90
N LEU A 348 -41.71 23.92 28.42
CA LEU A 348 -41.50 24.98 29.42
C LEU A 348 -41.76 26.37 28.83
N GLN A 349 -41.36 26.60 27.57
CA GLN A 349 -41.66 27.85 26.86
C GLN A 349 -43.17 28.06 26.73
N THR A 350 -43.94 27.02 26.41
CA THR A 350 -45.41 27.09 26.38
C THR A 350 -45.99 27.44 27.76
N GLN A 351 -45.55 26.77 28.82
CA GLN A 351 -46.03 27.06 30.19
C GLN A 351 -45.69 28.49 30.63
N VAL A 352 -44.50 29.00 30.29
CA VAL A 352 -44.13 30.39 30.58
C VAL A 352 -45.05 31.36 29.84
N ALA A 353 -45.37 31.10 28.57
CA ALA A 353 -46.29 31.94 27.79
C ALA A 353 -47.71 31.94 28.39
N GLU A 354 -48.20 30.78 28.85
CA GLU A 354 -49.50 30.66 29.54
C GLU A 354 -49.51 31.45 30.86
N LEU A 355 -48.46 31.32 31.68
CA LEU A 355 -48.33 32.08 32.93
C LEU A 355 -48.25 33.59 32.69
N GLN A 356 -47.56 34.01 31.64
CA GLN A 356 -47.52 35.43 31.25
C GLN A 356 -48.91 35.95 30.86
N ALA A 357 -49.72 35.14 30.14
CA ALA A 357 -51.08 35.51 29.79
C ALA A 357 -51.99 35.63 31.03
N VAL A 358 -51.90 34.69 31.98
CA VAL A 358 -52.64 34.74 33.25
C VAL A 358 -52.24 35.97 34.06
N ASN A 359 -50.95 36.27 34.17
CA ASN A 359 -50.48 37.43 34.92
C ASN A 359 -50.96 38.75 34.29
N ALA A 360 -50.97 38.84 32.95
CA ALA A 360 -51.52 40.00 32.25
C ALA A 360 -53.03 40.17 32.52
N ASP A 361 -53.79 39.08 32.61
CA ASP A 361 -55.20 39.14 32.96
C ASP A 361 -55.44 39.60 34.41
N PHE A 362 -54.66 39.06 35.35
CA PHE A 362 -54.71 39.49 36.74
C PHE A 362 -54.42 40.99 36.89
N HIS A 363 -53.41 41.51 36.17
CA HIS A 363 -53.12 42.94 36.12
C HIS A 363 -54.33 43.76 35.63
N ARG A 364 -55.02 43.32 34.58
CA ARG A 364 -56.26 43.98 34.10
C ARG A 364 -57.36 43.98 35.14
N GLN A 365 -57.57 42.87 35.84
CA GLN A 365 -58.58 42.78 36.90
C GLN A 365 -58.28 43.73 38.06
N VAL A 366 -57.01 43.80 38.50
CA VAL A 366 -56.56 44.73 39.54
C VAL A 366 -56.80 46.18 39.10
N THR A 367 -56.44 46.54 37.87
CA THR A 367 -56.71 47.89 37.32
C THR A 367 -58.21 48.22 37.30
N ASN A 368 -59.06 47.28 36.88
CA ASN A 368 -60.51 47.50 36.86
C ASN A 368 -61.09 47.72 38.28
N LEU A 369 -60.64 46.92 39.26
CA LEU A 369 -61.05 47.09 40.66
C LEU A 369 -60.60 48.44 41.23
N GLN A 370 -59.38 48.89 40.89
CA GLN A 370 -58.90 50.21 41.28
C GLN A 370 -59.77 51.34 40.70
N ILE A 371 -60.19 51.23 39.43
CA ILE A 371 -61.11 52.19 38.78
C ILE A 371 -62.46 52.20 39.49
N GLN A 372 -63.04 51.03 39.80
CA GLN A 372 -64.31 50.91 40.51
C GLN A 372 -64.24 51.54 41.90
N LEU A 373 -63.18 51.26 42.66
CA LEU A 373 -62.96 51.84 43.98
C LEU A 373 -62.91 53.37 43.92
N ALA A 374 -62.17 53.93 42.96
CA ALA A 374 -62.09 55.37 42.75
C ALA A 374 -63.43 56.00 42.34
N SER A 375 -64.31 55.25 41.65
CA SER A 375 -65.66 55.72 41.32
C SER A 375 -66.59 55.73 42.53
N LEU A 376 -66.52 54.69 43.38
CA LEU A 376 -67.29 54.59 44.62
C LEU A 376 -66.92 55.72 45.59
N GLN A 377 -65.62 55.97 45.79
CA GLN A 377 -65.12 57.09 46.61
C GLN A 377 -65.60 58.47 46.12
N ARG A 378 -65.74 58.66 44.79
CA ARG A 378 -66.32 59.89 44.23
C ARG A 378 -67.82 60.00 44.50
N SER A 379 -68.57 58.91 44.32
CA SER A 379 -70.01 58.89 44.59
C SER A 379 -70.36 59.11 46.07
N SER A 380 -69.59 58.54 47.01
CA SER A 380 -69.79 58.78 48.44
C SER A 380 -69.54 60.25 48.78
N SER A 381 -68.50 60.86 48.22
CA SER A 381 -68.17 62.27 48.42
C SER A 381 -69.26 63.22 47.90
N GLN A 382 -69.85 62.92 46.73
CA GLN A 382 -70.98 63.68 46.17
C GLN A 382 -72.27 63.53 47.01
N THR A 383 -72.53 62.34 47.54
CA THR A 383 -73.69 62.08 48.41
C THR A 383 -73.58 62.86 49.71
N SER A 384 -72.38 62.91 50.32
CA SER A 384 -72.13 63.72 51.52
C SER A 384 -72.24 65.24 51.28
N GLN A 385 -71.92 65.73 50.07
CA GLN A 385 -72.12 67.13 49.70
C GLN A 385 -73.60 67.47 49.45
N ALA A 386 -74.36 66.58 48.82
CA ALA A 386 -75.80 66.76 48.59
C ALA A 386 -76.60 66.79 49.92
N SER A 387 -76.23 65.95 50.90
CA SER A 387 -76.82 65.98 52.24
C SER A 387 -76.46 67.23 53.07
N GLN A 388 -75.38 67.94 52.74
CA GLN A 388 -75.04 69.22 53.38
C GLN A 388 -75.80 70.40 52.77
N THR A 389 -76.15 70.34 51.48
CA THR A 389 -76.90 71.41 50.81
C THR A 389 -78.41 71.41 51.10
N ASP A 390 -79.01 70.28 51.48
CA ASP A 390 -80.44 70.19 51.84
C ASP A 390 -80.72 70.63 53.31
N SER A 391 -79.67 70.99 54.04
CA SER A 391 -79.73 71.48 55.43
C SER A 391 -79.52 72.98 55.61
N GLN A 392 -79.58 73.79 54.53
CA GLN A 392 -79.67 75.25 54.69
C GLN A 392 -81.13 75.72 54.75
N PRO A 393 -81.59 76.32 55.87
CA PRO A 393 -82.93 76.89 55.96
C PRO A 393 -83.05 78.13 55.08
N LYS A 394 -84.17 78.23 54.34
CA LYS A 394 -84.65 79.49 53.78
C LYS A 394 -85.01 80.44 54.92
N THR A 395 -84.17 81.44 55.17
CA THR A 395 -84.52 82.76 55.74
C THR A 395 -83.44 83.75 55.39
#